data_AF-A0A966WLJ3-F1
#
_entry.id   AF-A0A966WLJ3-F1
#
_cell.length_a   1.000
_cell.length_b   1.000
_cell.length_c   1.000
_cell.angle_alpha   90.00
_cell.angle_beta   90.00
_cell.angle_gamma   90.00
#
_symmetry.space_group_name_H-M   'P 1'
#
loop_
_entity.id
_entity.type
_entity.pdbx_description
1 polymer ?
#
loop_
_entity_poly.entity_id
_entity_poly.type
_entity_poly.pdbx_seq_one_letter_code
_entity_poly.pdbx_strand_id
1 'polypeptide(L)'
;RFPQDAEALKDMVDEAKDLGARVSLFMDADARAMGAASEVGADRVELYTEPYAQAHGTPMHASVLQMFTAAAVAAQHAGLEVNAGHDLNLHNLRDFVQAVPGVKEVSIGHALMADALEIGYDATVRAYLACLSP
;
A
#
# COMPACT_ATOMS: atom_id res chain seq x y z
N ARG A 1 15.51 -10.27 -0.84
CA ARG A 1 14.78 -9.73 0.33
C ARG A 1 15.37 -8.38 0.68
N PHE A 2 14.57 -7.45 1.17
CA PHE A 2 15.09 -6.13 1.56
C PHE A 2 15.71 -6.19 2.97
N PRO A 3 16.89 -5.58 3.24
CA PRO A 3 17.69 -4.73 2.37
C PRO A 3 18.76 -5.46 1.54
N GLN A 4 18.81 -6.79 1.55
CA GLN A 4 19.87 -7.54 0.83
C GLN A 4 19.88 -7.27 -0.68
N ASP A 5 18.72 -6.95 -1.27
CA ASP A 5 18.60 -6.64 -2.70
C ASP A 5 18.80 -5.14 -3.01
N ALA A 6 19.09 -4.29 -2.02
CA ALA A 6 19.06 -2.82 -2.18
C ALA A 6 20.01 -2.30 -3.28
N GLU A 7 21.23 -2.84 -3.36
CA GLU A 7 22.20 -2.46 -4.39
C GLU A 7 21.68 -2.81 -5.79
N ALA A 8 21.18 -4.03 -5.99
CA ALA A 8 20.64 -4.45 -7.28
C ALA A 8 19.36 -3.67 -7.66
N LEU A 9 18.54 -3.31 -6.66
CA LEU A 9 17.35 -2.50 -6.86
C LEU A 9 17.70 -1.08 -7.30
N LYS A 10 18.79 -0.50 -6.78
CA LYS A 10 19.17 0.88 -7.10
C LYS A 10 19.34 1.08 -8.61
N ASP A 11 20.09 0.20 -9.25
CA ASP A 11 20.33 0.27 -10.70
C ASP A 11 19.01 0.18 -11.50
N MET A 12 18.09 -0.70 -11.08
CA MET A 12 16.78 -0.87 -11.73
C MET A 12 15.85 0.32 -11.50
N VAL A 13 15.91 0.92 -10.31
CA VAL A 13 15.14 2.13 -9.98
C VAL A 13 15.65 3.28 -10.84
N ASP A 14 16.96 3.48 -10.95
CA ASP A 14 17.56 4.53 -11.77
C ASP A 14 17.18 4.35 -13.25
N GLU A 15 17.26 3.13 -13.80
CA GLU A 15 16.84 2.83 -15.18
C GLU A 15 15.35 3.16 -15.43
N ALA A 16 14.46 2.75 -14.52
CA ALA A 16 13.03 3.05 -14.65
C ALA A 16 12.75 4.57 -14.59
N LYS A 17 13.48 5.31 -13.75
CA LYS A 17 13.35 6.76 -13.61
C LYS A 17 13.92 7.51 -14.81
N ASP A 18 14.98 7.02 -15.43
CA ASP A 18 15.52 7.56 -16.69
C ASP A 18 14.52 7.44 -17.85
N LEU A 19 13.61 6.46 -17.79
CA LEU A 19 12.46 6.33 -18.70
C LEU A 19 11.28 7.25 -18.34
N GLY A 20 11.37 8.02 -17.25
CA GLY A 20 10.33 8.92 -16.77
C GLY A 20 9.24 8.24 -15.93
N ALA A 21 9.44 6.99 -15.49
CA ALA A 21 8.50 6.30 -14.62
C ALA A 21 8.70 6.73 -13.15
N ARG A 22 7.59 6.83 -12.42
CA ARG A 22 7.65 6.80 -10.95
C ARG A 22 7.86 5.38 -10.49
N VAL A 23 8.68 5.18 -9.46
CA VAL A 23 8.98 3.86 -8.92
C VAL A 23 8.38 3.69 -7.53
N SER A 24 7.59 2.62 -7.36
CA SER A 24 7.04 2.18 -6.07
C SER A 24 7.62 0.82 -5.69
N LEU A 25 8.13 0.68 -4.47
CA LEU A 25 8.59 -0.61 -3.95
C LEU A 25 7.49 -1.29 -3.16
N PHE A 26 7.20 -2.55 -3.49
CA PHE A 26 6.24 -3.38 -2.75
C PHE A 26 6.89 -3.90 -1.46
N MET A 27 6.34 -3.53 -0.30
CA MET A 27 7.02 -3.65 0.99
C MET A 27 6.08 -4.15 2.10
N ASP A 28 6.62 -4.93 3.02
CA ASP A 28 5.97 -5.18 4.31
C ASP A 28 5.83 -3.87 5.10
N ALA A 29 4.85 -3.81 6.02
CA ALA A 29 4.67 -2.68 6.93
C ALA A 29 5.72 -2.66 8.07
N ASP A 30 7.01 -2.61 7.72
CA ASP A 30 8.12 -2.41 8.65
C ASP A 30 8.63 -0.96 8.57
N ALA A 31 8.29 -0.17 9.58
CA ALA A 31 8.73 1.23 9.69
C ALA A 31 10.25 1.41 9.59
N ARG A 32 11.04 0.40 9.98
CA ARG A 32 12.51 0.47 9.96
C ARG A 32 13.09 0.35 8.55
N ALA A 33 12.34 -0.22 7.61
CA ALA A 33 12.79 -0.43 6.24
C ALA A 33 12.60 0.79 5.32
N MET A 34 11.74 1.74 5.72
CA MET A 34 11.34 2.87 4.88
C MET A 34 12.48 3.82 4.53
N GLY A 35 13.43 4.03 5.45
CA GLY A 35 14.62 4.85 5.19
C GLY A 35 15.47 4.26 4.06
N ALA A 36 15.76 2.97 4.12
CA ALA A 36 16.52 2.30 3.08
C ALA A 36 15.75 2.23 1.73
N ALA A 37 14.42 2.11 1.73
CA ALA A 37 13.63 2.22 0.51
C ALA A 37 13.79 3.58 -0.18
N SER A 38 13.89 4.66 0.62
CA SER A 38 14.19 6.02 0.13
C SER A 38 15.62 6.14 -0.41
N GLU A 39 16.62 5.57 0.29
CA GLU A 39 18.04 5.59 -0.14
C GLU A 39 18.28 4.89 -1.49
N VAL A 40 17.47 3.88 -1.81
CA VAL A 40 17.49 3.19 -3.11
C VAL A 40 16.92 4.09 -4.24
N GLY A 41 16.24 5.19 -3.92
CA GLY A 41 15.76 6.18 -4.87
C GLY A 41 14.29 6.02 -5.28
N ALA A 42 13.53 5.19 -4.57
CA ALA A 42 12.10 5.01 -4.80
C ALA A 42 11.32 6.31 -4.56
N ASP A 43 10.25 6.53 -5.31
CA ASP A 43 9.34 7.66 -5.11
C ASP A 43 8.23 7.30 -4.12
N ARG A 44 7.82 6.03 -4.13
CA ARG A 44 6.77 5.49 -3.27
C ARG A 44 7.14 4.14 -2.66
N VAL A 45 6.38 3.78 -1.64
CA VAL A 45 6.23 2.38 -1.21
C VAL A 45 4.77 1.96 -1.35
N GLU A 46 4.54 0.71 -1.73
CA GLU A 46 3.21 0.08 -1.67
C GLU A 46 3.20 -0.94 -0.53
N LEU A 47 2.42 -0.64 0.51
CA LEU A 47 2.32 -1.51 1.67
C LEU A 47 1.51 -2.76 1.32
N TYR A 48 2.11 -3.93 1.55
CA TYR A 48 1.46 -5.24 1.42
C TYR A 48 0.45 -5.44 2.55
N THR A 49 -0.85 -5.34 2.26
CA THR A 49 -1.90 -5.29 3.29
C THR A 49 -2.58 -6.61 3.63
N GLU A 50 -2.09 -7.77 3.16
CA GLU A 50 -2.66 -9.08 3.55
C GLU A 50 -2.68 -9.29 5.08
N PRO A 51 -1.62 -8.97 5.86
CA PRO A 51 -1.69 -9.11 7.32
C PRO A 51 -2.81 -8.28 7.94
N TYR A 52 -3.10 -7.10 7.38
CA TYR A 52 -4.23 -6.27 7.79
C TYR A 52 -5.56 -6.91 7.41
N ALA A 53 -5.71 -7.39 6.17
CA ALA A 53 -6.93 -8.02 5.70
C ALA A 53 -7.28 -9.26 6.54
N GLN A 54 -6.28 -10.09 6.87
CA GLN A 54 -6.46 -11.26 7.75
C GLN A 54 -6.82 -10.87 9.19
N ALA A 55 -6.27 -9.77 9.70
CA ALA A 55 -6.56 -9.29 11.05
C ALA A 55 -7.90 -8.54 11.15
N HIS A 56 -8.53 -8.18 10.04
CA HIS A 56 -9.77 -7.40 10.03
C HIS A 56 -10.90 -8.14 10.78
N GLY A 57 -11.59 -7.44 11.68
CA GLY A 57 -12.63 -8.03 12.54
C GLY A 57 -12.12 -8.95 13.68
N THR A 58 -10.81 -9.17 13.80
CA THR A 58 -10.22 -9.99 14.86
C THR A 58 -9.72 -9.13 16.03
N PRO A 59 -9.40 -9.73 17.21
CA PRO A 59 -8.74 -9.01 18.31
C PRO A 59 -7.38 -8.38 17.95
N MET A 60 -6.74 -8.84 16.86
CA MET A 60 -5.45 -8.33 16.39
C MET A 60 -5.59 -7.10 15.48
N HIS A 61 -6.81 -6.74 15.05
CA HIS A 61 -7.05 -5.66 14.10
C HIS A 61 -6.31 -4.37 14.50
N ALA A 62 -6.49 -3.92 15.74
CA ALA A 62 -5.95 -2.64 16.20
C ALA A 62 -4.41 -2.61 16.20
N SER A 63 -3.75 -3.69 16.64
CA SER A 63 -2.29 -3.74 16.67
C SER A 63 -1.69 -3.83 15.28
N VAL A 64 -2.32 -4.58 14.37
CA VAL A 64 -1.88 -4.66 12.97
C VAL A 64 -2.09 -3.32 12.27
N LEU A 65 -3.26 -2.69 12.45
CA LEU A 65 -3.51 -1.38 11.86
C LEU A 65 -2.49 -0.32 12.34
N GLN A 66 -2.14 -0.35 13.63
CA GLN A 66 -1.10 0.54 14.19
C GLN A 66 0.28 0.30 13.56
N MET A 67 0.62 -0.95 13.19
CA MET A 67 1.84 -1.26 12.45
C MET A 67 1.85 -0.61 11.07
N PHE A 68 0.73 -0.65 10.33
CA PHE A 68 0.60 0.03 9.03
C PHE A 68 0.66 1.56 9.17
N THR A 69 0.00 2.13 10.18
CA THR A 69 0.10 3.57 10.49
C THR A 69 1.56 3.98 10.76
N ALA A 70 2.30 3.20 11.54
CA ALA A 70 3.69 3.49 11.85
C ALA A 70 4.60 3.41 10.60
N ALA A 71 4.38 2.41 9.74
CA ALA A 71 5.11 2.28 8.48
C ALA A 71 4.84 3.46 7.54
N ALA A 72 3.57 3.89 7.39
CA ALA A 72 3.21 5.03 6.56
C ALA A 72 3.83 6.35 7.05
N VAL A 73 3.83 6.59 8.37
CA VAL A 73 4.49 7.76 8.97
C VAL A 73 6.00 7.73 8.72
N ALA A 74 6.64 6.56 8.88
CA ALA A 74 8.07 6.42 8.62
C ALA A 74 8.42 6.64 7.13
N ALA A 75 7.59 6.14 6.20
CA ALA A 75 7.73 6.39 4.77
C ALA A 75 7.67 7.89 4.45
N GLN A 76 6.67 8.59 4.99
CA GLN A 76 6.52 10.04 4.79
C GLN A 76 7.69 10.83 5.37
N HIS A 77 8.18 10.47 6.55
CA HIS A 77 9.38 11.09 7.12
C HIS A 77 10.65 10.84 6.29
N ALA A 78 10.72 9.70 5.58
CA ALA A 78 11.79 9.38 4.64
C ALA A 78 11.60 10.04 3.26
N GLY A 79 10.54 10.83 3.07
CA GLY A 79 10.23 11.52 1.81
C GLY A 79 9.50 10.67 0.78
N LEU A 80 9.02 9.48 1.15
CA LEU A 80 8.28 8.58 0.26
C LEU A 80 6.77 8.88 0.31
N GLU A 81 6.11 8.76 -0.83
CA GLU A 81 4.65 8.66 -0.86
C GLU A 81 4.18 7.21 -0.58
N VAL A 82 2.95 7.05 -0.10
CA VAL A 82 2.43 5.75 0.34
C VAL A 82 1.30 5.30 -0.57
N ASN A 83 1.47 4.15 -1.20
CA ASN A 83 0.41 3.36 -1.80
C ASN A 83 0.03 2.19 -0.86
N ALA A 84 -1.12 1.57 -1.10
CA ALA A 84 -1.50 0.33 -0.43
C ALA A 84 -2.25 -0.60 -1.38
N GLY A 85 -2.19 -1.90 -1.12
CA GLY A 85 -2.88 -2.88 -1.96
C GLY A 85 -2.84 -4.26 -1.33
N HIS A 86 -3.28 -5.25 -2.12
CA HIS A 86 -3.40 -6.66 -1.71
C HIS A 86 -4.50 -6.93 -0.67
N ASP A 87 -5.50 -7.76 -1.01
CA ASP A 87 -6.63 -8.16 -0.14
C ASP A 87 -7.49 -7.05 0.50
N LEU A 88 -7.30 -5.79 0.09
CA LEU A 88 -8.27 -4.73 0.33
C LEU A 88 -9.57 -5.00 -0.46
N ASN A 89 -10.70 -4.80 0.21
CA ASN A 89 -12.03 -5.02 -0.33
C ASN A 89 -13.05 -4.02 0.25
N LEU A 90 -14.31 -4.08 -0.19
CA LEU A 90 -15.36 -3.16 0.25
C LEU A 90 -15.60 -3.12 1.77
N HIS A 91 -15.25 -4.19 2.49
CA HIS A 91 -15.49 -4.30 3.94
C HIS A 91 -14.35 -3.73 4.80
N ASN A 92 -13.12 -3.71 4.28
CA ASN A 92 -11.94 -3.30 5.06
C ASN A 92 -11.27 -2.02 4.52
N LEU A 93 -11.50 -1.64 3.25
CA LEU A 93 -10.79 -0.52 2.64
C LEU A 93 -10.98 0.80 3.39
N ARG A 94 -12.23 1.12 3.79
CA ARG A 94 -12.54 2.38 4.47
C ARG A 94 -11.76 2.51 5.77
N ASP A 95 -11.79 1.47 6.61
CA ASP A 95 -11.10 1.47 7.91
C ASP A 95 -9.59 1.67 7.73
N PHE A 96 -9.01 1.04 6.71
CA PHE A 96 -7.59 1.18 6.39
C PHE A 96 -7.23 2.62 6.03
N VAL A 97 -7.91 3.21 5.03
CA VAL A 97 -7.57 4.55 4.53
C VAL A 97 -7.91 5.68 5.52
N GLN A 98 -8.83 5.44 6.46
CA GLN A 98 -9.12 6.39 7.53
C GLN A 98 -8.05 6.38 8.63
N ALA A 99 -7.42 5.23 8.90
CA ALA A 99 -6.44 5.09 9.97
C ALA A 99 -4.98 5.23 9.52
N VAL A 100 -4.67 4.86 8.27
CA VAL A 100 -3.31 4.91 7.71
C VAL A 100 -3.12 6.26 6.99
N PRO A 101 -2.28 7.16 7.51
CA PRO A 101 -2.22 8.54 7.03
C PRO A 101 -1.56 8.63 5.65
N GLY A 102 -2.12 9.48 4.79
CA GLY A 102 -1.51 9.92 3.55
C GLY A 102 -1.30 8.84 2.49
N VAL A 103 -2.14 7.80 2.49
CA VAL A 103 -2.30 6.88 1.35
C VAL A 103 -2.70 7.69 0.12
N LYS A 104 -1.88 7.63 -0.94
CA LYS A 104 -2.06 8.36 -2.20
C LYS A 104 -2.84 7.57 -3.24
N GLU A 105 -2.74 6.25 -3.19
CA GLU A 105 -3.30 5.35 -4.20
C GLU A 105 -3.54 3.98 -3.58
N VAL A 106 -4.59 3.29 -4.06
CA VAL A 106 -4.83 1.88 -3.74
C VAL A 106 -4.92 1.03 -5.00
N SER A 107 -4.18 -0.09 -5.00
CA SER A 107 -4.13 -1.06 -6.10
C SER A 107 -4.95 -2.30 -5.72
N ILE A 108 -6.17 -2.42 -6.24
CA ILE A 108 -7.12 -3.49 -5.86
C ILE A 108 -7.53 -4.28 -7.11
N GLY A 109 -7.20 -5.58 -7.10
CA GLY A 109 -7.46 -6.49 -8.22
C GLY A 109 -8.50 -7.56 -7.90
N HIS A 110 -8.11 -8.59 -7.16
CA HIS A 110 -8.91 -9.81 -6.96
C HIS A 110 -10.33 -9.53 -6.40
N ALA A 111 -10.41 -8.79 -5.28
CA ALA A 111 -11.70 -8.47 -4.66
C ALA A 111 -12.58 -7.60 -5.55
N LEU A 112 -12.00 -6.61 -6.24
CA LEU A 112 -12.72 -5.78 -7.20
C LEU A 112 -13.33 -6.63 -8.32
N MET A 113 -12.59 -7.58 -8.86
CA MET A 113 -13.11 -8.47 -9.90
C MET A 113 -14.20 -9.41 -9.37
N ALA A 114 -14.07 -9.93 -8.14
CA ALA A 114 -15.10 -10.74 -7.51
C ALA A 114 -16.41 -9.95 -7.33
N ASP A 115 -16.33 -8.74 -6.79
CA ASP A 115 -17.49 -7.86 -6.63
C ASP A 115 -18.10 -7.48 -7.99
N ALA A 116 -17.27 -7.24 -9.01
CA ALA A 116 -17.74 -6.90 -10.36
C ALA A 116 -18.53 -8.02 -11.04
N LEU A 117 -18.27 -9.28 -10.70
CA LEU A 117 -19.07 -10.42 -11.18
C LEU A 117 -20.47 -10.44 -10.57
N GLU A 118 -20.64 -9.93 -9.35
CA GLU A 118 -21.90 -9.94 -8.62
C GLU A 118 -22.77 -8.70 -8.89
N ILE A 119 -22.17 -7.50 -8.87
CA ILE A 119 -22.92 -6.23 -8.94
C ILE A 119 -22.63 -5.40 -10.21
N GLY A 120 -21.72 -5.86 -11.06
CA GLY A 120 -21.34 -5.20 -12.31
C GLY A 120 -20.23 -4.15 -12.15
N TYR A 121 -19.35 -4.05 -13.16
CA TYR A 121 -18.08 -3.31 -13.08
C TYR A 121 -18.23 -1.82 -12.71
N ASP A 122 -19.16 -1.08 -13.33
CA ASP A 122 -19.38 0.35 -13.01
C ASP A 122 -19.86 0.53 -11.56
N ALA A 123 -20.79 -0.30 -11.09
CA ALA A 123 -21.29 -0.25 -9.72
C ALA A 123 -20.19 -0.58 -8.70
N THR A 124 -19.36 -1.58 -8.99
CA THR A 124 -18.21 -1.95 -8.16
C THR A 124 -17.22 -0.80 -8.05
N VAL A 125 -16.80 -0.21 -9.17
CA VAL A 125 -15.85 0.93 -9.13
C VAL A 125 -16.41 2.09 -8.30
N ARG A 126 -17.71 2.42 -8.45
CA ARG A 126 -18.36 3.44 -7.62
C ARG A 126 -18.38 3.09 -6.13
N ALA A 127 -18.62 1.83 -5.79
CA ALA A 127 -18.62 1.38 -4.40
C ALA A 127 -17.23 1.54 -3.76
N TYR A 128 -16.16 1.15 -4.46
CA TYR A 128 -14.79 1.34 -3.99
C TYR A 128 -14.41 2.83 -3.89
N LEU A 129 -14.79 3.66 -4.86
CA LEU A 129 -14.60 5.12 -4.77
C LEU A 129 -15.35 5.73 -3.58
N ALA A 130 -16.53 5.22 -3.23
CA ALA A 130 -17.26 5.66 -2.06
C ALA A 130 -16.49 5.34 -0.76
N CYS A 131 -15.82 4.19 -0.66
CA CYS A 131 -14.95 3.86 0.48
C CYS A 131 -13.78 4.84 0.67
N LEU A 132 -13.29 5.46 -0.42
CA LEU A 132 -12.21 6.44 -0.41
C LEU A 132 -12.68 7.88 -0.18
N SER A 133 -14.01 8.11 -0.23
CA SER A 133 -14.57 9.43 0.00
C SER A 133 -14.52 9.78 1.51
N PRO A 134 -14.16 11.03 1.86
CA PRO A 134 -14.06 11.49 3.25
C PRO A 134 -15.40 11.44 4.00
#